data_AF-A0A3C0A9I9-F1
#
_entry.id   AF-A0A3C0A9I9-F1
#
_cell.length_a   1.000
_cell.length_b   1.000
_cell.length_c   1.000
_cell.angle_alpha   90.00
_cell.angle_beta   90.00
_cell.angle_gamma   90.00
#
_symmetry.space_group_name_H-M   'P 1'
#
loop_
_entity.id
_entity.type
_entity.pdbx_description
1 polymer ?
#
loop_
_entity_poly.entity_id
_entity_poly.type
_entity_poly.pdbx_seq_one_letter_code
_entity_poly.pdbx_strand_id
1 'polypeptide(L)'
;MRFSLVDQILEMEKGKSITAVKNLSLSEEYLQDHFPGFAVMPGVLMVESIVQAGAWLMRYTNDFQYSTILLKQTKAIRFNSFVTPGKQLRVSLSIQKWEDNLCTLKA
;
A
#
# COMPACT_ATOMS: atom_id res chain seq x y z
N MET A 1 5.92 -7.86 -15.14
CA MET A 1 5.40 -7.07 -14.00
C MET A 1 6.25 -7.19 -12.74
N ARG A 2 7.01 -6.13 -12.44
CA ARG A 2 7.61 -5.93 -11.10
C ARG A 2 6.51 -5.52 -10.13
N PHE A 3 6.23 -6.32 -9.10
CA PHE A 3 5.10 -6.08 -8.19
C PHE A 3 5.54 -5.43 -6.86
N SER A 4 6.09 -4.23 -6.95
CA SER A 4 6.48 -3.41 -5.80
C SER A 4 5.86 -2.03 -5.93
N LEU A 5 4.94 -1.72 -5.02
CA LEU A 5 4.05 -0.56 -5.08
C LEU A 5 4.23 0.36 -3.88
N VAL A 6 5.42 0.35 -3.29
CA VAL A 6 5.91 1.34 -2.33
C VAL A 6 7.29 1.75 -2.80
N ASP A 7 7.46 3.02 -3.17
CA ASP A 7 8.73 3.53 -3.66
C ASP A 7 9.59 4.10 -2.52
N GLN A 8 8.95 4.73 -1.54
CA GLN A 8 9.63 5.35 -0.41
C GLN A 8 8.79 5.27 0.86
N ILE A 9 9.46 5.02 1.99
CA ILE A 9 8.90 5.21 3.34
C ILE A 9 9.32 6.60 3.80
N LEU A 10 8.35 7.46 4.10
CA LEU A 10 8.59 8.82 4.59
C LEU A 10 8.82 8.82 6.10
N GLU A 11 7.97 8.11 6.83
CA GLU A 11 7.98 8.04 8.29
C GLU A 11 7.55 6.64 8.72
N MET A 12 8.16 6.13 9.79
CA MET A 12 7.74 4.86 10.40
C MET A 12 8.01 4.88 11.91
N GLU A 13 7.00 4.54 12.68
CA GLU A 13 7.10 4.39 14.13
C GLU A 13 6.77 2.94 14.52
N LYS A 14 7.73 2.26 15.17
CA LYS A 14 7.63 0.84 15.54
C LYS A 14 6.37 0.60 16.38
N GLY A 15 5.53 -0.35 15.97
CA GLY A 15 4.31 -0.69 16.68
C GLY A 15 3.19 0.35 16.62
N LYS A 16 3.33 1.42 15.82
CA LYS A 16 2.30 2.47 15.74
C LYS A 16 1.86 2.80 14.31
N SER A 17 2.75 3.29 13.45
CA SER A 17 2.33 3.89 12.19
C SER A 17 3.41 3.88 11.10
N ILE A 18 2.98 4.05 9.85
CA ILE A 18 3.83 4.22 8.69
C ILE A 18 3.20 5.22 7.72
N THR A 19 4.03 6.09 7.13
CA THR A 19 3.67 6.85 5.94
C THR A 19 4.61 6.48 4.81
N ALA A 20 4.05 6.10 3.66
CA ALA A 20 4.76 5.69 2.47
C ALA A 20 4.20 6.38 1.22
N VAL A 21 4.96 6.33 0.13
CA VAL A 21 4.60 6.91 -1.16
C VAL A 21 4.76 5.89 -2.27
N LYS A 22 3.78 5.88 -3.18
CA LYS A 22 3.86 5.29 -4.51
C LYS A 22 3.71 6.40 -5.55
N ASN A 23 4.74 6.63 -6.35
CA ASN A 23 4.69 7.47 -7.55
C ASN A 23 4.06 6.66 -8.68
N LEU A 24 3.17 7.29 -9.44
CA LEU A 24 2.61 6.68 -10.64
C LEU A 24 3.31 7.23 -11.88
N SER A 25 4.14 6.40 -12.49
CA SER A 25 4.75 6.68 -13.80
C SER A 25 3.85 6.16 -14.92
N LEU A 26 3.82 6.85 -16.07
CA LEU A 26 3.17 6.33 -17.27
C LEU A 26 3.84 5.06 -17.81
N SER A 27 5.08 4.78 -17.40
CA SER A 27 5.84 3.60 -17.80
C SER A 27 5.41 2.30 -17.11
N GLU A 28 4.45 2.35 -16.19
CA GLU A 28 3.95 1.16 -15.48
C GLU A 28 3.15 0.26 -16.44
N GLU A 29 3.54 -1.02 -16.54
CA GLU A 29 3.00 -1.99 -17.52
C GLU A 29 1.46 -2.07 -17.48
N TYR A 30 0.85 -2.06 -16.29
CA TYR A 30 -0.60 -2.20 -16.12
C TYR A 30 -1.41 -0.99 -16.61
N LEU A 31 -0.78 0.13 -16.93
CA LEU A 31 -1.47 1.30 -17.46
C LEU A 31 -1.73 1.22 -18.96
N GLN A 32 -1.06 0.31 -19.67
CA GLN A 32 -1.29 0.10 -21.11
C GLN A 32 -2.76 -0.26 -21.38
N ASP A 33 -3.35 -1.04 -20.48
CA ASP A 33 -4.73 -1.53 -20.60
C ASP A 33 -5.69 -0.93 -19.56
N HIS A 34 -5.22 0.03 -18.73
CA HIS A 34 -6.05 0.64 -17.67
C HIS A 34 -5.95 2.17 -17.64
N PHE A 35 -6.56 2.88 -18.58
CA PHE A 35 -7.21 2.40 -19.81
C PHE A 35 -6.55 3.06 -21.03
N PRO A 36 -6.62 2.47 -22.23
CA PRO A 36 -6.19 3.15 -23.44
C PRO A 36 -6.86 4.53 -23.57
N GLY A 37 -6.05 5.59 -23.71
CA GLY A 37 -6.52 6.98 -23.76
C GLY A 37 -6.87 7.63 -22.41
N PHE A 38 -6.91 6.85 -21.32
CA PHE A 38 -7.13 7.35 -19.95
C PHE A 38 -6.38 6.49 -18.92
N ALA A 39 -5.06 6.66 -18.85
CA ALA A 39 -4.22 5.93 -17.89
C ALA A 39 -4.53 6.33 -16.44
N VAL A 40 -4.90 5.35 -15.62
CA VAL A 40 -5.27 5.53 -14.21
C VAL A 40 -4.87 4.29 -13.40
N MET A 41 -4.41 4.47 -12.17
CA MET A 41 -4.07 3.35 -11.31
C MET A 41 -5.32 2.51 -11.00
N PRO A 42 -5.29 1.17 -11.19
CA PRO A 42 -6.36 0.31 -10.73
C PRO A 42 -6.55 0.42 -9.21
N GLY A 43 -7.80 0.52 -8.76
CA GLY A 43 -8.11 0.67 -7.33
C GLY A 43 -7.56 -0.47 -6.47
N VAL A 44 -7.52 -1.70 -7.01
CA VAL A 44 -6.91 -2.85 -6.34
C VAL A 44 -5.40 -2.70 -6.13
N LEU A 45 -4.70 -1.98 -6.99
CA LEU A 45 -3.28 -1.69 -6.81
C LEU A 45 -3.05 -0.58 -5.77
N MET A 46 -4.01 0.34 -5.60
CA MET A 46 -3.98 1.28 -4.48
C MET A 46 -4.11 0.53 -3.13
N VAL A 47 -4.98 -0.48 -3.09
CA VAL A 47 -5.12 -1.37 -1.93
C VAL A 47 -3.83 -2.17 -1.70
N GLU A 48 -3.21 -2.67 -2.77
CA GLU A 48 -1.93 -3.38 -2.64
C GLU A 48 -0.81 -2.47 -2.12
N SER A 49 -0.72 -1.20 -2.56
CA SER A 49 0.20 -0.21 -1.95
C SER A 49 -0.01 -0.06 -0.44
N ILE A 50 -1.28 -0.05 0.01
CA ILE A 50 -1.64 -0.06 1.43
C ILE A 50 -1.14 -1.34 2.12
N VAL A 51 -1.38 -2.51 1.52
CA VAL A 51 -0.93 -3.79 2.08
C VAL A 51 0.59 -3.84 2.21
N GLN A 52 1.32 -3.44 1.17
CA GLN A 52 2.79 -3.47 1.17
C GLN A 52 3.39 -2.50 2.20
N ALA A 53 2.81 -1.29 2.35
CA ALA A 53 3.22 -0.35 3.40
C ALA A 53 2.94 -0.95 4.79
N GLY A 54 1.75 -1.51 5.01
CA GLY A 54 1.38 -2.20 6.24
C GLY A 54 2.32 -3.36 6.57
N ALA A 55 2.71 -4.14 5.57
CA ALA A 55 3.64 -5.25 5.72
C ALA A 55 5.03 -4.77 6.19
N TRP A 56 5.52 -3.63 5.69
CA TRP A 56 6.76 -3.03 6.21
C TRP A 56 6.65 -2.67 7.69
N LEU A 57 5.56 -2.02 8.11
CA LEU A 57 5.31 -1.69 9.51
C LEU A 57 5.25 -2.95 10.39
N MET A 58 4.54 -3.98 9.94
CA MET A 58 4.41 -5.23 10.67
C MET A 58 5.75 -5.96 10.81
N ARG A 59 6.56 -6.01 9.74
CA ARG A 59 7.91 -6.58 9.79
C ARG A 59 8.78 -5.84 10.80
N TYR A 60 8.83 -4.52 10.71
CA TYR A 60 9.62 -3.71 11.64
C TYR A 60 9.15 -3.86 13.10
N THR A 61 7.83 -3.97 13.30
CA THR A 61 7.23 -4.17 14.63
C THR A 61 7.61 -5.51 15.25
N ASN A 62 7.72 -6.59 14.45
CA ASN A 62 8.08 -7.93 14.92
C ASN A 62 9.56 -8.27 14.69
N ASP A 63 10.43 -7.25 14.59
CA ASP A 63 11.87 -7.45 14.39
C ASP A 63 12.20 -8.42 13.24
N PHE A 64 11.42 -8.30 12.15
CA PHE A 64 11.53 -9.08 10.93
C PHE A 64 11.37 -10.61 11.10
N GLN A 65 10.71 -11.06 12.17
CA GLN A 65 10.43 -12.47 12.42
C GLN A 65 9.66 -13.16 11.28
N TYR A 66 8.78 -12.43 10.59
CA TYR A 66 7.94 -12.97 9.52
C TYR A 66 8.38 -12.45 8.14
N SER A 67 8.71 -13.37 7.23
CA SER A 67 9.08 -13.05 5.85
C SER A 67 7.85 -12.67 5.01
N THR A 68 6.77 -13.44 5.15
CA THR A 68 5.54 -13.28 4.38
C THR A 68 4.41 -12.71 5.23
N ILE A 69 3.76 -11.68 4.72
CA ILE A 69 2.57 -11.07 5.30
C ILE A 69 1.51 -11.06 4.22
N LEU A 70 0.32 -11.59 4.54
CA LEU A 70 -0.78 -11.74 3.61
C LEU A 70 -1.96 -10.90 4.04
N LEU A 71 -2.61 -10.25 3.08
CA LEU A 71 -3.88 -9.59 3.32
C LEU A 71 -4.97 -10.65 3.55
N LYS A 72 -5.55 -10.67 4.76
CA LYS A 72 -6.68 -11.55 5.08
C LYS A 72 -8.04 -10.96 4.68
N GLN A 73 -8.23 -9.67 4.95
CA GLN A 73 -9.52 -9.01 4.72
C GLN A 73 -9.35 -7.50 4.62
N THR A 74 -10.16 -6.87 3.78
CA THR A 74 -10.39 -5.43 3.77
C THR A 74 -11.84 -5.12 4.11
N LYS A 75 -12.09 -4.02 4.82
CA LYS A 75 -13.44 -3.53 5.15
C LYS A 75 -13.53 -2.04 4.85
N ALA A 76 -14.71 -1.58 4.44
CA ALA A 76 -15.03 -0.16 4.26
C ALA A 76 -14.09 0.61 3.30
N ILE A 77 -13.60 -0.02 2.23
CA ILE A 77 -12.80 0.67 1.21
C ILE A 77 -13.70 1.64 0.43
N ARG A 78 -13.22 2.86 0.22
CA ARG A 78 -13.82 3.87 -0.67
C ARG A 78 -12.74 4.48 -1.56
N PHE A 79 -13.04 4.60 -2.85
CA PHE A 79 -12.17 5.25 -3.82
C PHE A 79 -12.78 6.60 -4.22
N ASN A 80 -12.19 7.68 -3.72
CA ASN A 80 -12.75 9.02 -3.90
C ASN A 80 -12.14 9.77 -5.11
N SER A 81 -10.97 9.35 -5.59
CA SER A 81 -10.25 10.06 -6.64
C SER A 81 -9.32 9.12 -7.41
N PHE A 82 -9.10 9.45 -8.68
CA PHE A 82 -8.16 8.75 -9.54
C PHE A 82 -6.71 9.16 -9.26
N VAL A 83 -5.81 8.18 -9.25
CA VAL A 83 -4.37 8.41 -9.31
C VAL A 83 -3.94 8.24 -10.77
N THR A 84 -3.48 9.33 -11.39
CA THR A 84 -3.08 9.38 -12.80
C THR A 84 -1.56 9.58 -12.91
N PRO A 85 -0.92 9.24 -14.05
CA PRO A 85 0.52 9.41 -14.22
C PRO A 85 1.00 10.82 -13.81
N GLY A 86 2.17 10.88 -13.18
CA GLY A 86 2.74 12.10 -12.60
C GLY A 86 2.22 12.44 -11.20
N LYS A 87 1.22 11.73 -10.67
CA LYS A 87 0.75 11.89 -9.29
C LYS A 87 1.42 10.90 -8.33
N GLN A 88 1.32 11.23 -7.04
CA GLN A 88 1.68 10.34 -5.94
C GLN A 88 0.44 9.84 -5.21
N LEU A 89 0.44 8.54 -4.90
CA LEU A 89 -0.40 7.95 -3.87
C LEU A 89 0.39 7.95 -2.56
N ARG A 90 -0.01 8.83 -1.64
CA ARG A 90 0.48 8.82 -0.25
C ARG A 90 -0.38 7.86 0.58
N VAL A 91 0.28 6.95 1.28
CA VAL A 91 -0.34 5.93 2.12
C VAL A 91 0.07 6.19 3.56
N SER A 92 -0.89 6.51 4.42
CA SER A 92 -0.67 6.62 5.87
C SER A 92 -1.45 5.52 6.57
N LEU A 93 -0.82 4.77 7.46
CA LEU A 93 -1.43 3.65 8.17
C LEU A 93 -1.11 3.72 9.66
N SER A 94 -2.04 3.27 10.48
CA SER A 94 -1.86 3.06 11.92
C SER A 94 -2.32 1.67 12.35
N ILE A 95 -1.62 1.08 13.31
CA ILE A 95 -2.06 -0.16 13.97
C ILE A 95 -3.25 0.18 14.87
N GLN A 96 -4.36 -0.52 14.65
CA GLN A 96 -5.55 -0.41 15.50
C GLN A 96 -5.62 -1.55 16.51
N LYS A 97 -5.22 -2.76 16.09
CA LYS A 97 -5.33 -3.96 16.90
C LYS A 97 -4.27 -4.96 16.50
N TRP A 98 -3.71 -5.65 17.48
CA TRP A 98 -2.80 -6.77 17.27
C TRP A 98 -3.23 -7.96 18.12
N GLU A 99 -3.49 -9.10 17.48
CA GLU A 99 -3.89 -10.35 18.14
C GLU A 99 -3.14 -11.51 17.49
N ASP A 100 -2.29 -12.19 18.26
CA ASP A 100 -1.43 -13.28 17.77
C ASP A 100 -0.68 -12.87 16.48
N ASN A 101 -1.08 -13.49 15.37
CA ASN A 101 -0.46 -13.35 14.05
C ASN A 101 -1.27 -12.38 13.15
N LEU A 102 -2.30 -11.73 13.69
CA LEU A 102 -3.25 -10.86 12.99
C LEU A 102 -3.09 -9.41 13.45
N CYS A 103 -2.69 -8.56 12.51
CA CYS A 103 -2.67 -7.12 12.70
C CYS A 103 -3.82 -6.46 11.92
N THR A 104 -4.60 -5.62 12.59
CA THR A 104 -5.58 -4.74 11.96
C THR A 104 -4.99 -3.35 11.81
N LEU A 105 -4.90 -2.89 10.57
CA LEU A 105 -4.40 -1.57 10.19
C LEU A 105 -5.56 -0.68 9.73
N LYS A 106 -5.43 0.63 9.96
CA LYS A 106 -6.33 1.65 9.43
C LYS A 106 -5.56 2.66 8.61
N ALA A 107 -6.04 2.87 7.38
CA ALA A 107 -5.62 3.91 6.45
C ALA A 107 -6.47 5.17 6.60
#